data_AF-A0A2N9LZ60-F1
#
_entry.id   AF-A0A2N9LZ60-F1
#
_cell.length_a   1.000
_cell.length_b   1.000
_cell.length_c   1.000
_cell.angle_alpha   90.00
_cell.angle_beta   90.00
_cell.angle_gamma   90.00
#
_symmetry.space_group_name_H-M   'P 1'
#
loop_
_entity.id
_entity.type
_entity.pdbx_description
1 polymer ?
#
loop_
_entity_poly.entity_id
_entity_poly.type
_entity_poly.pdbx_seq_one_letter_code
_entity_poly.pdbx_strand_id
1 'polypeptide(L)'
;MKSEQWKTYRTRFLVKAKQLSSSLSFVDHLGRQHCGRKGDYLVESSDGVLSIAPRRIFEDIYVPMSLLRQPGDQVIGDQINDAPISENATTTPMPDRPKFEAVEIEQVKLPKPVAREPVDTRRVMAHDEADRVRRKLPQPCRVRPSSGLRLM
;
A
#
# COMPACT_ATOMS: atom_id res chain seq x y z
N MET A 1 -24.32 11.52 -0.96
CA MET A 1 -22.94 11.53 -0.45
C MET A 1 -22.40 10.11 -0.54
N LYS A 2 -21.48 9.81 -1.46
CA LYS A 2 -20.92 8.45 -1.57
C LYS A 2 -19.95 8.29 -0.40
N SER A 3 -20.23 7.37 0.51
CA SER A 3 -19.30 7.01 1.59
C SER A 3 -17.96 6.64 0.97
N GLU A 4 -16.89 7.32 1.39
CA GLU A 4 -15.52 7.07 0.91
C GLU A 4 -14.99 5.78 1.52
N GLN A 5 -15.56 4.67 1.05
CA GLN A 5 -15.22 3.34 1.50
C GLN A 5 -13.80 2.99 1.06
N TRP A 6 -13.03 2.44 2.00
CA TRP A 6 -11.74 1.85 1.70
C TRP A 6 -11.90 0.69 0.72
N LYS A 7 -11.19 0.78 -0.40
CA LYS A 7 -11.10 -0.29 -1.39
C LYS A 7 -9.71 -0.90 -1.34
N THR A 8 -9.61 -2.18 -1.65
CA THR A 8 -8.31 -2.86 -1.74
C THR A 8 -7.80 -2.73 -3.16
N TYR A 9 -6.53 -2.40 -3.30
CA TYR A 9 -5.84 -2.29 -4.59
C TYR A 9 -4.60 -3.16 -4.58
N ARG A 10 -4.25 -3.68 -5.75
CA ARG A 10 -3.03 -4.42 -5.98
C ARG A 10 -2.07 -3.57 -6.80
N THR A 11 -0.86 -3.45 -6.28
CA THR A 11 0.33 -3.01 -6.99
C THR A 11 1.39 -4.11 -6.83
N ARG A 12 2.66 -3.77 -6.57
CA ARG A 12 3.67 -4.72 -6.06
C ARG A 12 3.29 -5.31 -4.70
N PHE A 13 2.45 -4.60 -3.95
CA PHE A 13 1.88 -5.00 -2.66
C PHE A 13 0.36 -4.80 -2.67
N LEU A 14 -0.35 -5.41 -1.72
CA LEU A 14 -1.75 -5.09 -1.47
C LEU A 14 -1.83 -3.88 -0.56
N VAL A 15 -2.64 -2.90 -0.95
CA VAL A 15 -2.88 -1.69 -0.17
C VAL A 15 -4.38 -1.46 -0.05
N LYS A 16 -4.79 -0.74 1.00
CA LYS A 16 -6.13 -0.18 1.06
C LYS A 16 -6.03 1.29 0.68
N ALA A 17 -7.00 1.79 -0.07
CA ALA A 17 -7.06 3.21 -0.35
C ALA A 17 -8.49 3.72 -0.36
N LYS A 18 -8.66 4.98 0.02
CA LYS A 18 -9.90 5.73 -0.19
C LYS A 18 -9.59 7.03 -0.94
N GLN A 19 -10.51 7.42 -1.82
CA GLN A 19 -10.43 8.72 -2.45
C GLN A 19 -10.76 9.82 -1.43
N LEU A 20 -10.13 10.97 -1.55
CA LEU A 20 -10.33 12.12 -0.68
C LEU A 20 -11.46 13.02 -1.19
N SER A 21 -12.40 13.36 -0.32
CA SER A 21 -13.55 14.24 -0.61
C SER A 21 -13.17 15.71 -0.53
N SER A 22 -12.18 16.02 0.30
CA SER A 22 -11.65 17.36 0.58
C SER A 22 -10.12 17.33 0.62
N SER A 23 -9.50 18.51 0.72
CA SER A 23 -8.06 18.58 0.95
C SER A 23 -7.71 18.02 2.33
N LEU A 24 -6.71 17.15 2.38
CA LEU A 24 -6.21 16.54 3.61
C LEU A 24 -4.72 16.83 3.75
N SER A 25 -4.30 17.23 4.94
CA SER A 25 -2.89 17.33 5.30
C SER A 25 -2.64 16.74 6.67
N PHE A 26 -1.60 15.92 6.80
CA PHE A 26 -1.19 15.35 8.08
C PHE A 26 0.33 15.20 8.11
N VAL A 27 0.87 14.98 9.31
CA VAL A 27 2.27 14.64 9.52
C VAL A 27 2.34 13.19 9.95
N ASP A 28 3.15 12.40 9.27
CA ASP A 28 3.34 11.00 9.59
C ASP A 28 4.22 10.81 10.84
N HIS A 29 4.25 9.61 11.39
CA HIS A 29 5.09 9.24 12.55
C HIS A 29 6.59 9.53 12.34
N LEU A 30 7.05 9.55 11.08
CA LEU A 30 8.41 9.93 10.70
C LEU A 30 8.62 11.45 10.58
N GLY A 31 7.64 12.28 10.94
CA GLY A 31 7.69 13.73 10.81
C GLY A 31 7.52 14.25 9.38
N ARG A 32 7.09 13.40 8.44
CA ARG A 32 6.90 13.79 7.03
C ARG A 32 5.54 14.41 6.83
N GLN A 33 5.49 15.60 6.23
CA GLN A 33 4.25 16.25 5.89
C GLN A 33 3.68 15.65 4.60
N HIS A 34 2.43 15.19 4.68
CA HIS A 34 1.63 14.76 3.54
C HIS A 34 0.52 15.77 3.29
N CYS A 35 0.28 16.10 2.03
CA CYS A 35 -0.85 16.92 1.61
C CYS A 35 -1.46 16.35 0.34
N GLY A 36 -2.79 16.38 0.28
CA GLY A 36 -3.60 15.87 -0.82
C GLY A 36 -4.78 16.79 -1.09
N ARG A 37 -5.24 16.78 -2.34
CA ARG A 37 -6.41 17.52 -2.79
C ARG A 37 -7.60 16.57 -2.92
N LYS A 38 -8.78 17.16 -3.09
CA LYS A 38 -9.98 16.40 -3.46
C LYS A 38 -9.68 15.56 -4.71
N GLY A 39 -9.99 14.27 -4.64
CA GLY A 39 -9.79 13.30 -5.71
C GLY A 39 -8.48 12.51 -5.61
N ASP A 40 -7.49 12.96 -4.84
CA ASP A 40 -6.31 12.15 -4.52
C ASP A 40 -6.69 10.99 -3.59
N TYR A 41 -5.77 10.05 -3.41
CA TYR A 41 -6.02 8.85 -2.64
C TYR A 41 -5.22 8.85 -1.34
N LEU A 42 -5.90 8.59 -0.22
CA LEU A 42 -5.26 8.19 1.01
C LEU A 42 -5.03 6.68 0.96
N VAL A 43 -3.77 6.26 1.11
CA VAL A 43 -3.32 4.88 0.96
C VAL A 43 -2.78 4.38 2.29
N GLU A 44 -3.30 3.24 2.73
CA GLU A 44 -2.84 2.47 3.89
C GLU A 44 -2.10 1.23 3.38
N SER A 45 -0.82 1.14 3.74
CA SER A 45 0.01 -0.04 3.46
C SER A 45 -0.28 -1.15 4.48
N SER A 46 0.15 -2.38 4.20
CA SER A 46 0.06 -3.50 5.17
C SER A 46 0.71 -3.21 6.51
N ASP A 47 1.71 -2.34 6.51
CA ASP A 47 2.49 -1.97 7.69
C ASP A 47 1.81 -0.89 8.55
N GLY A 48 0.58 -0.49 8.19
CA GLY A 48 -0.19 0.55 8.88
C GLY A 48 0.24 1.98 8.55
N VAL A 49 1.20 2.15 7.64
CA VAL A 49 1.67 3.48 7.21
C VAL A 49 0.66 4.11 6.26
N LEU A 50 0.25 5.34 6.60
CA LEU A 50 -0.63 6.17 5.78
C LEU A 50 0.18 7.09 4.87
N SER A 51 -0.22 7.18 3.61
CA SER A 51 0.39 8.06 2.62
C SER A 51 -0.66 8.65 1.68
N ILE A 52 -0.33 9.75 1.01
CA ILE A 52 -1.20 10.36 0.00
C ILE A 52 -0.58 10.13 -1.39
N ALA A 53 -1.38 9.58 -2.30
CA ALA A 53 -1.02 9.35 -3.69
C ALA A 53 -1.84 10.25 -4.62
N PRO A 54 -1.21 10.98 -5.56
CA PRO A 54 -1.92 11.78 -6.54
C PRO A 54 -2.83 10.92 -7.42
N ARG A 55 -4.03 11.43 -7.71
CA ARG A 55 -5.04 10.71 -8.50
C ARG A 55 -4.50 10.08 -9.79
N ARG A 56 -3.78 10.89 -10.59
CA ARG A 56 -3.28 10.48 -11.92
C ARG A 56 -2.37 9.26 -11.86
N ILE A 57 -1.50 9.20 -10.85
CA ILE A 57 -0.53 8.10 -10.67
C ILE A 57 -1.25 6.91 -10.04
N PHE A 58 -2.15 7.17 -9.11
CA PHE A 58 -2.87 6.13 -8.41
C PHE A 58 -3.73 5.30 -9.38
N GLU A 59 -4.55 5.95 -10.20
CA GLU A 59 -5.44 5.26 -11.14
C GLU A 59 -4.68 4.52 -12.26
N ASP A 60 -3.45 4.93 -12.57
CA ASP A 60 -2.60 4.30 -13.60
C ASP A 60 -1.87 3.05 -13.09
N ILE A 61 -1.42 3.06 -11.83
CA ILE A 61 -0.55 2.01 -11.27
C ILE A 61 -1.33 1.01 -10.43
N TYR A 62 -2.43 1.41 -9.79
CA TYR A 62 -3.12 0.61 -8.79
C TYR A 62 -4.35 -0.06 -9.37
N VAL A 63 -4.35 -1.39 -9.39
CA VAL A 63 -5.47 -2.19 -9.89
C VAL A 63 -6.45 -2.47 -8.76
N PRO A 64 -7.73 -2.04 -8.85
CA PRO A 64 -8.73 -2.37 -7.84
C PRO A 64 -8.92 -3.88 -7.75
N MET A 65 -8.83 -4.41 -6.52
CA MET A 65 -9.18 -5.81 -6.25
C MET A 65 -10.64 -5.87 -5.84
N SER A 66 -11.46 -6.52 -6.66
CA SER A 66 -12.80 -6.95 -6.27
C SER A 66 -12.65 -8.06 -5.24
N LEU A 67 -12.47 -7.70 -3.97
CA LEU A 67 -12.75 -8.67 -2.91
C LEU A 67 -14.25 -8.95 -3.02
N LEU A 68 -14.59 -10.19 -3.38
CA LEU A 68 -15.93 -10.73 -3.26
C LEU A 68 -16.39 -10.43 -1.83
N ARG A 69 -17.16 -9.35 -1.69
CA ARG A 69 -17.96 -9.12 -0.51
C ARG A 69 -18.82 -10.37 -0.39
N GLN A 70 -18.58 -11.18 0.65
CA GLN A 70 -19.51 -12.26 0.94
C GLN A 70 -20.92 -11.65 1.00
N PRO A 71 -21.91 -12.23 0.28
CA PRO A 71 -23.23 -11.65 0.15
C PRO A 71 -23.98 -11.80 1.47
N GLY A 72 -23.81 -10.83 2.37
CA GLY A 72 -24.60 -10.68 3.60
C GLY A 72 -25.38 -9.37 3.67
N ASP A 73 -25.06 -8.38 2.84
CA ASP A 73 -25.73 -7.08 2.80
C ASP A 73 -26.08 -6.74 1.35
N GLN A 74 -27.19 -7.30 0.89
CA GLN A 74 -27.86 -6.88 -0.32
C GLN A 74 -28.47 -5.49 -0.08
N VAL A 75 -27.99 -4.48 -0.80
CA VAL A 75 -28.78 -3.27 -1.03
C VAL A 75 -29.07 -3.27 -2.52
N ILE A 76 -30.27 -3.76 -2.83
CA ILE A 76 -30.85 -3.85 -4.16
C ILE A 76 -31.27 -2.44 -4.60
N GLY A 77 -30.92 -2.10 -5.83
CA GLY A 77 -31.50 -0.99 -6.57
C GLY A 77 -31.12 -1.11 -8.04
N ASP A 78 -31.89 -1.85 -8.84
CA ASP A 78 -32.99 -1.27 -9.61
C ASP A 78 -33.83 -2.39 -10.28
N GLN A 79 -35.07 -2.03 -10.58
CA GLN A 79 -36.23 -2.90 -10.84
C GLN A 79 -36.34 -3.38 -12.29
N ILE A 80 -36.76 -4.64 -12.52
CA ILE A 80 -37.66 -5.03 -13.64
C ILE A 80 -38.56 -6.22 -13.22
N ASN A 81 -39.81 -5.89 -12.88
CA ASN A 81 -41.13 -6.52 -13.15
C ASN A 81 -41.42 -8.05 -13.02
N ASP A 82 -42.45 -8.29 -12.19
CA ASP A 82 -43.64 -9.16 -12.33
C ASP A 82 -43.63 -10.70 -12.10
N ALA A 83 -44.19 -11.04 -10.91
CA ALA A 83 -45.14 -12.15 -10.59
C ALA A 83 -44.58 -13.54 -10.15
N PRO A 84 -45.40 -14.43 -9.51
CA PRO A 84 -45.36 -14.63 -8.06
C PRO A 84 -45.06 -16.09 -7.59
N ILE A 85 -44.56 -16.20 -6.35
CA ILE A 85 -44.67 -17.30 -5.38
C ILE A 85 -44.39 -18.74 -5.89
N SER A 86 -43.29 -19.34 -5.42
CA SER A 86 -43.35 -20.71 -4.91
C SER A 86 -42.20 -20.99 -3.94
N GLU A 87 -42.59 -21.22 -2.70
CA GLU A 87 -41.80 -21.68 -1.58
C GLU A 87 -41.41 -23.13 -1.87
N ASN A 88 -40.13 -23.39 -2.18
CA ASN A 88 -39.59 -24.74 -2.10
C ASN A 88 -38.10 -24.65 -1.78
N ALA A 89 -37.76 -25.11 -0.57
CA ALA A 89 -36.42 -25.34 -0.12
C ALA A 89 -35.68 -26.23 -1.12
N THR A 90 -34.53 -25.77 -1.63
CA THR A 90 -33.50 -26.67 -2.16
C THR A 90 -32.13 -26.01 -1.99
N THR A 91 -31.46 -26.44 -0.93
CA THR A 91 -30.02 -26.41 -0.72
C THR A 91 -29.27 -26.48 -2.05
N THR A 92 -28.62 -25.39 -2.47
CA THR A 92 -27.74 -25.38 -3.64
C THR A 92 -26.30 -25.12 -3.21
N PRO A 93 -25.34 -25.81 -3.84
CA PRO A 93 -24.10 -26.24 -3.21
C PRO A 93 -23.02 -25.16 -3.31
N MET A 94 -22.11 -25.19 -2.33
CA MET A 94 -20.85 -24.46 -2.39
C MET A 94 -20.14 -24.75 -3.73
N PRO A 95 -19.65 -23.74 -4.46
CA PRO A 95 -18.76 -24.01 -5.58
C PRO A 95 -17.51 -24.69 -5.04
N ASP A 96 -17.16 -25.80 -5.71
CA ASP A 96 -16.15 -26.77 -5.33
C ASP A 96 -14.90 -26.12 -4.76
N ARG A 97 -14.71 -26.31 -3.44
CA ARG A 97 -13.41 -26.14 -2.81
C ARG A 97 -12.50 -27.20 -3.45
N PRO A 98 -11.45 -26.83 -4.20
CA PRO A 98 -10.50 -27.82 -4.68
C PRO A 98 -9.94 -28.56 -3.47
N LYS A 99 -10.19 -29.87 -3.41
CA LYS A 99 -9.62 -30.76 -2.39
C LYS A 99 -8.15 -30.93 -2.77
N PHE A 100 -7.29 -30.13 -2.14
CA PHE A 100 -5.86 -30.32 -2.27
C PHE A 100 -5.48 -31.58 -1.52
N GLU A 101 -4.93 -32.55 -2.24
CA GLU A 101 -4.30 -33.73 -1.67
C GLU A 101 -2.98 -33.28 -1.02
N ALA A 102 -2.76 -33.65 0.24
CA ALA A 102 -1.55 -33.27 0.95
C ALA A 102 -0.37 -34.05 0.36
N VAL A 103 0.49 -33.36 -0.39
CA VAL A 103 1.72 -33.96 -0.93
C VAL A 103 2.68 -34.22 0.23
N GLU A 104 3.22 -35.43 0.30
CA GLU A 104 4.20 -35.82 1.31
C GLU A 104 5.52 -35.11 1.03
N ILE A 105 5.92 -34.21 1.93
CA ILE A 105 7.17 -33.44 1.79
C ILE A 105 8.32 -34.34 2.26
N GLU A 106 9.11 -34.85 1.32
CA GLU A 106 10.32 -35.61 1.60
C GLU A 106 11.32 -34.73 2.38
N GLN A 107 11.69 -35.15 3.59
CA GLN A 107 12.65 -34.43 4.41
C GLN A 107 14.08 -34.68 3.90
N VAL A 108 14.60 -33.74 3.12
CA VAL A 108 16.00 -33.76 2.68
C VAL A 108 16.91 -33.32 3.83
N LYS A 109 17.86 -34.19 4.22
CA LYS A 109 18.86 -33.89 5.25
C LYS A 109 19.86 -32.87 4.71
N LEU A 110 19.61 -31.59 4.97
CA LEU A 110 20.54 -30.52 4.60
C LEU A 110 21.80 -30.56 5.49
N PRO A 111 22.99 -30.35 4.92
CA PRO A 111 24.22 -30.23 5.69
C PRO A 111 24.17 -29.00 6.60
N LYS A 112 24.78 -29.12 7.77
CA LYS A 112 24.83 -28.06 8.79
C LYS A 112 25.47 -26.81 8.17
N PRO A 113 24.83 -25.62 8.27
CA PRO A 113 25.42 -24.41 7.73
C PRO A 113 26.74 -24.12 8.44
N VAL A 114 27.78 -23.85 7.65
CA VAL A 114 29.07 -23.37 8.15
C VAL A 114 28.81 -22.07 8.90
N ALA A 115 29.21 -22.04 10.18
CA ALA A 115 29.13 -20.83 10.99
C ALA A 115 29.90 -19.71 10.27
N ARG A 116 29.24 -18.57 10.06
CA ARG A 116 29.92 -17.37 9.55
C ARG A 116 30.81 -16.87 10.67
N GLU A 117 32.13 -16.92 10.44
CA GLU A 117 33.12 -16.28 11.29
C GLU A 117 32.76 -14.79 11.47
N PRO A 118 32.80 -14.27 12.71
CA PRO A 118 32.59 -12.85 12.97
C PRO A 118 33.61 -12.01 12.18
N VAL A 119 33.12 -11.06 11.38
CA VAL A 119 33.98 -10.08 10.72
C VAL A 119 34.67 -9.23 11.78
N ASP A 120 36.01 -9.21 11.77
CA ASP A 120 36.82 -8.39 12.67
C ASP A 120 36.54 -6.89 12.44
N THR A 121 35.78 -6.30 13.36
CA THR A 121 35.33 -4.90 13.32
C THR A 121 36.48 -3.90 13.45
N ARG A 122 37.67 -4.33 13.91
CA ARG A 122 38.83 -3.43 14.06
C ARG A 122 39.37 -2.94 12.72
N ARG A 123 39.29 -3.75 11.66
CA ARG A 123 39.72 -3.35 10.31
C ARG A 123 38.76 -2.36 9.65
N VAL A 124 37.47 -2.41 9.98
CA VAL A 124 36.44 -1.55 9.35
C VAL A 124 36.54 -0.11 9.84
N MET A 125 36.85 0.10 11.12
CA MET A 125 36.98 1.45 11.70
C MET A 125 38.21 2.21 11.16
N ALA A 126 39.32 1.52 10.90
CA ALA A 126 40.55 2.15 10.42
C ALA A 126 40.42 2.79 9.02
N HIS A 127 39.56 2.23 8.16
CA HIS A 127 39.31 2.78 6.82
C HIS A 127 38.38 4.01 6.86
N ASP A 128 37.42 4.07 7.77
CA ASP A 128 36.47 5.19 7.85
C ASP A 128 37.10 6.48 8.40
N GLU A 129 38.15 6.36 9.23
CA GLU A 129 38.90 7.51 9.76
C GLU A 129 39.60 8.31 8.63
N ALA A 130 40.24 7.61 7.68
CA ALA A 130 40.99 8.22 6.60
C ALA A 130 40.08 8.94 5.57
N ASP A 131 38.87 8.43 5.37
CA ASP A 131 37.90 8.99 4.41
C ASP A 131 37.13 10.20 4.95
N ARG A 132 37.05 10.38 6.27
CA ARG A 132 36.41 11.55 6.90
C ARG A 132 37.17 12.85 6.64
N VAL A 133 38.50 12.80 6.48
CA VAL A 133 39.36 13.97 6.26
C VAL A 133 39.16 14.59 4.85
N ARG A 134 38.64 13.81 3.89
CA ARG A 134 38.49 14.24 2.48
C ARG A 134 37.11 14.76 2.11
N ARG A 135 36.11 14.69 2.99
CA ARG A 135 34.74 15.10 2.68
C ARG A 135 34.60 16.61 2.86
N LYS A 136 34.47 17.35 1.74
CA LYS A 136 34.08 18.77 1.78
C LYS A 136 32.70 18.89 2.42
N LEU A 137 32.57 19.82 3.37
CA LEU A 137 31.29 20.14 4.00
C LEU A 137 30.23 20.50 2.94
N PRO A 138 28.97 20.08 3.13
CA PRO A 138 27.89 20.47 2.24
C PRO A 138 27.83 21.99 2.14
N GLN A 139 27.76 22.49 0.90
CA GLN A 139 27.67 23.94 0.64
C GLN A 139 26.41 24.50 1.31
N PRO A 140 26.48 25.64 2.01
CA PRO A 140 25.30 26.27 2.59
C PRO A 140 24.32 26.64 1.47
N CYS A 141 23.07 26.20 1.62
CA CYS A 141 21.99 26.52 0.69
C CYS A 141 21.84 28.04 0.59
N ARG A 142 22.18 28.63 -0.56
CA ARG A 142 21.85 30.04 -0.83
C ARG A 142 20.34 30.18 -0.90
N VAL A 143 19.76 30.86 0.09
CA VAL A 143 18.38 31.34 0.05
C VAL A 143 18.30 32.34 -1.10
N ARG A 144 17.59 31.97 -2.17
CA ARG A 144 17.31 32.85 -3.31
C ARG A 144 16.16 33.77 -2.90
N PRO A 145 16.33 35.10 -2.80
CA PRO A 145 15.21 35.99 -2.60
C PRO A 145 14.31 35.92 -3.83
N SER A 146 13.01 35.74 -3.64
CA SER A 146 12.02 35.86 -4.71
C SER A 146 12.09 37.26 -5.30
N SER A 147 12.67 37.36 -6.50
CA SER A 147 12.63 38.58 -7.30
C SER A 147 11.18 38.99 -7.51
N GLY A 148 10.89 40.22 -7.11
CA GLY A 148 9.56 40.78 -7.05
C GLY A 148 8.87 40.93 -8.39
N LEU A 149 7.55 40.97 -8.29
CA LEU A 149 6.60 41.49 -9.25
C LEU A 149 7.12 42.79 -9.87
N ARG A 150 7.14 42.85 -11.20
CA ARG A 150 7.21 44.10 -11.95
C ARG A 150 6.10 44.08 -13.00
N LEU A 151 4.95 44.62 -12.61
CA LEU A 151 3.90 45.08 -13.51
C LEU A 151 4.00 46.60 -13.54
N MET A 152 4.44 47.15 -14.67
CA MET A 152 4.00 48.42 -15.28
C MET A 152 4.40 48.38 -16.75
#